data_AF-A0A015MEV5-F1
#
_entry.id   AF-A0A015MEV5-F1
#
_cell.length_a   1.000
_cell.length_b   1.000
_cell.length_c   1.000
_cell.angle_alpha   90.00
_cell.angle_beta   90.00
_cell.angle_gamma   90.00
#
_symmetry.space_group_name_H-M   'P 1'
#
loop_
_entity.id
_entity.type
_entity.pdbx_description
1 polymer ?
#
loop_
_entity_poly.entity_id
_entity_poly.type
_entity_poly.pdbx_seq_one_letter_code
_entity_poly.pdbx_strand_id
1 'polypeptide(L)'
;MQEKKPLAISELSQYYFYNCEKLIRLISDKGNSNKDNGRSNKDKGNSNKLKYKNNGEIKNYKMAIKKRGLDFELKVINELIKKGKDVINCNDDIMIHDLKNAKNDQIFYQMKFDVPDEFYDEMKMDNIKLGAFVPDFIEVKERDHGKKEIIIYDAKASKSTHTSHQFQVASYALLLEFIVKKISGLSISNTGGIFLPSSQSNTPFQLEKFRLDFFLPEVKKFFRNKLPEIINAKTSTWHYNSRCRTCDFVNVCRKDAIGSISMIPYLSLVKAEDLKTFISDRKSGNDDVDIEDVVEVIKELDIRSDNFSSSEKDVNRRIKHIVKYDKRLKSSSPYLKAKETNQAQV
;
A
#
# COMPACT_ATOMS: atom_id res chain seq x y z
N MET A 1 1.91 26.69 7.53
CA MET A 1 1.87 25.21 7.48
C MET A 1 1.81 24.83 6.01
N GLN A 2 2.77 24.07 5.48
CA GLN A 2 2.76 23.69 4.05
C GLN A 2 1.60 22.75 3.75
N GLU A 3 0.84 23.06 2.71
CA GLU A 3 -0.37 22.34 2.31
C GLU A 3 0.01 20.99 1.68
N LYS A 4 -0.22 19.89 2.41
CA LYS A 4 0.03 18.52 1.94
C LYS A 4 -1.00 18.13 0.87
N LYS A 5 -0.59 17.35 -0.14
CA LYS A 5 -1.49 16.82 -1.17
C LYS A 5 -2.58 15.96 -0.51
N PRO A 6 -3.86 16.09 -0.91
CA PRO A 6 -4.89 15.16 -0.49
C PRO A 6 -4.56 13.71 -0.86
N LEU A 7 -4.75 12.79 0.09
CA LEU A 7 -4.44 11.36 -0.04
C LEU A 7 -5.62 10.61 -0.65
N ALA A 8 -5.40 9.86 -1.74
CA ALA A 8 -6.45 9.04 -2.33
C ALA A 8 -6.60 7.70 -1.60
N ILE A 9 -7.82 7.16 -1.50
CA ILE A 9 -8.08 5.86 -0.87
C ILE A 9 -7.35 4.72 -1.59
N SER A 10 -7.30 4.77 -2.93
CA SER A 10 -6.55 3.82 -3.75
C SER A 10 -5.05 3.84 -3.44
N GLU A 11 -4.48 5.03 -3.17
CA GLU A 11 -3.09 5.21 -2.73
C GLU A 11 -2.87 4.62 -1.33
N LEU A 12 -3.77 4.91 -0.38
CA LEU A 12 -3.71 4.39 0.99
C LEU A 12 -3.84 2.87 1.05
N SER A 13 -4.68 2.26 0.20
CA SER A 13 -4.87 0.82 0.15
C SER A 13 -3.59 0.03 -0.14
N GLN A 14 -2.63 0.66 -0.83
CA GLN A 14 -1.32 0.06 -1.14
C GLN A 14 -0.51 -0.22 0.14
N TYR A 15 -0.81 0.45 1.24
CA TYR A 15 -0.25 0.12 2.55
C TYR A 15 -0.39 -1.37 2.86
N TYR A 16 -1.56 -1.97 2.63
CA TYR A 16 -1.81 -3.39 2.92
C TYR A 16 -1.12 -4.34 1.95
N PHE A 17 -0.77 -3.87 0.75
CA PHE A 17 0.00 -4.65 -0.21
C PHE A 17 1.51 -4.64 0.14
N TYR A 18 2.05 -3.47 0.46
CA TYR A 18 3.49 -3.29 0.71
C TYR A 18 3.90 -3.43 2.18
N ASN A 19 2.96 -3.29 3.11
CA ASN A 19 3.18 -3.16 4.56
C ASN A 19 4.29 -2.15 4.89
N CYS A 20 4.12 -0.91 4.42
CA CYS A 20 5.19 0.09 4.39
C CYS A 20 4.66 1.49 4.77
N GLU A 21 5.15 2.04 5.89
CA GLU A 21 4.75 3.37 6.36
C GLU A 21 5.39 4.47 5.52
N LYS A 22 6.65 4.25 5.10
CA LYS A 22 7.38 5.18 4.23
C LYS A 22 6.66 5.44 2.91
N LEU A 23 5.93 4.45 2.38
CA LEU A 23 5.09 4.63 1.19
C LEU A 23 4.06 5.74 1.41
N ILE A 24 3.31 5.68 2.51
CA ILE A 24 2.25 6.65 2.82
C ILE A 24 2.82 8.05 3.01
N ARG A 25 3.97 8.16 3.67
CA ARG A 25 4.67 9.44 3.83
C ARG A 25 5.12 10.02 2.50
N LEU A 26 5.76 9.22 1.65
CA LEU A 26 6.21 9.68 0.34
C LEU A 26 5.04 10.09 -0.57
N ILE A 27 3.87 9.44 -0.45
CA ILE A 27 2.64 9.87 -1.13
C ILE A 27 2.19 11.24 -0.61
N SER A 28 2.14 11.42 0.71
CA SER A 28 1.78 12.68 1.36
C SER A 28 2.73 13.83 0.99
N ASP A 29 4.03 13.54 0.89
CA ASP A 29 5.08 14.54 0.64
C ASP A 29 5.22 14.88 -0.85
N LYS A 30 4.69 14.05 -1.77
CA LYS A 30 4.79 14.26 -3.22
C LYS A 30 4.17 15.60 -3.68
N GLY A 31 3.21 16.15 -2.91
CA GLY A 31 2.67 17.50 -3.11
C GLY A 31 3.69 18.62 -2.96
N ASN A 32 4.76 18.40 -2.18
CA ASN A 32 5.78 19.40 -1.88
C ASN A 32 6.85 19.48 -2.98
N SER A 33 7.19 18.35 -3.60
CA SER A 33 8.30 18.25 -4.57
C SER A 33 8.08 18.95 -5.93
N ASN A 34 6.85 19.35 -6.27
CA ASN A 34 6.59 20.09 -7.51
C ASN A 34 6.74 21.62 -7.37
N LYS A 35 6.91 22.17 -6.15
CA LYS A 35 7.17 23.60 -5.93
C LYS A 35 8.67 23.96 -5.87
N ASP A 36 9.56 22.99 -5.61
CA ASP A 36 11.00 23.24 -5.45
C ASP A 36 11.85 23.02 -6.72
N ASN A 37 11.27 22.63 -7.85
CA ASN A 37 11.98 22.57 -9.14
C ASN A 37 12.26 23.96 -9.76
N GLY A 38 12.01 25.05 -9.03
CA GLY A 38 12.23 26.44 -9.44
C GLY A 38 13.50 27.11 -8.88
N ARG A 39 14.36 26.42 -8.11
CA ARG A 39 15.63 26.99 -7.64
C ARG A 39 16.83 26.12 -7.98
N SER A 40 17.38 26.44 -9.13
CA SER A 40 18.69 26.03 -9.62
C SER A 40 19.80 26.53 -8.68
N ASN A 41 20.10 25.80 -7.60
CA ASN A 41 21.39 25.98 -6.93
C ASN A 41 22.45 25.16 -7.68
N LYS A 42 23.21 25.91 -8.49
CA LYS A 42 24.54 25.54 -8.95
C LYS A 42 25.43 25.34 -7.72
N ASP A 43 25.67 24.09 -7.35
CA ASP A 43 26.92 23.74 -6.70
C ASP A 43 27.58 22.59 -7.46
N LYS A 44 28.74 22.93 -8.04
CA LYS A 44 29.64 22.03 -8.74
C LYS A 44 30.35 21.18 -7.69
N GLY A 45 29.82 19.99 -7.43
CA GLY A 45 30.48 18.95 -6.65
C GLY A 45 30.42 17.64 -7.42
N ASN A 46 31.60 17.19 -7.88
CA ASN A 46 31.82 16.04 -8.74
C ASN A 46 31.19 14.76 -8.13
N SER A 47 30.08 14.29 -8.68
CA SER A 47 29.49 12.99 -8.33
C SER A 47 29.15 12.23 -9.61
N ASN A 48 29.80 11.08 -9.76
CA ASN A 48 29.62 10.14 -10.85
C ASN A 48 28.13 9.85 -11.06
N LYS A 49 27.58 10.35 -12.17
CA LYS A 49 26.26 9.99 -12.69
C LYS A 49 26.25 8.51 -13.06
N LEU A 50 25.97 7.65 -12.08
CA LEU A 50 25.37 6.34 -12.36
C LEU A 50 23.95 6.58 -12.89
N LYS A 51 23.85 6.77 -14.20
CA LYS A 51 22.59 6.68 -14.95
C LYS A 51 22.08 5.24 -14.85
N TYR A 52 21.25 4.95 -13.86
CA TYR A 52 20.49 3.70 -13.82
C TYR A 52 19.55 3.65 -15.05
N LYS A 53 19.78 2.67 -15.94
CA LYS A 53 18.99 2.42 -17.17
C LYS A 53 17.52 2.04 -16.92
N ASN A 54 17.09 1.87 -15.67
CA ASN A 54 15.79 1.26 -15.31
C ASN A 54 14.57 2.22 -15.36
N ASN A 55 14.76 3.53 -15.57
CA ASN A 55 13.63 4.48 -15.56
C ASN A 55 12.66 4.30 -16.74
N GLY A 56 13.13 3.80 -17.89
CA GLY A 56 12.29 3.53 -19.07
C GLY A 56 11.40 2.30 -18.88
N GLU A 57 11.98 1.21 -18.40
CA GLU A 57 11.29 -0.07 -18.17
C GLU A 57 10.20 0.05 -17.08
N ILE A 58 10.49 0.76 -15.98
CA ILE A 58 9.52 0.99 -14.90
C ILE A 58 8.32 1.81 -15.41
N LYS A 59 8.55 2.83 -16.25
CA LYS A 59 7.46 3.63 -16.84
C LYS A 59 6.58 2.77 -17.75
N ASN A 60 7.18 1.95 -18.60
CA ASN A 60 6.45 1.04 -19.50
C ASN A 60 5.63 0.00 -18.71
N TYR A 61 6.20 -0.58 -17.66
CA TYR A 61 5.52 -1.55 -16.81
C TYR A 61 4.30 -0.94 -16.10
N LYS A 62 4.43 0.29 -15.56
CA LYS A 62 3.30 1.00 -14.92
C LYS A 62 2.19 1.34 -15.89
N MET A 63 2.56 1.80 -17.10
CA MET A 63 1.58 2.04 -18.16
C MET A 63 0.84 0.76 -18.53
N ALA A 64 1.53 -0.38 -18.60
CA ALA A 64 0.93 -1.68 -18.87
C ALA A 64 -0.04 -2.12 -17.75
N ILE A 65 0.32 -1.94 -16.47
CA ILE A 65 -0.60 -2.24 -15.35
C ILE A 65 -1.84 -1.36 -15.43
N LYS A 66 -1.67 -0.04 -15.60
CA LYS A 66 -2.80 0.90 -15.68
C LYS A 66 -3.72 0.56 -16.84
N LYS A 67 -3.15 0.31 -18.03
CA LYS A 67 -3.91 -0.11 -19.20
C LYS A 67 -4.67 -1.41 -18.95
N ARG A 68 -4.01 -2.40 -18.34
CA ARG A 68 -4.66 -3.68 -17.99
C ARG A 68 -5.85 -3.49 -17.02
N GLY A 69 -5.74 -2.56 -16.07
CA GLY A 69 -6.84 -2.20 -15.17
C GLY A 69 -8.04 -1.63 -15.93
N LEU A 70 -7.79 -0.59 -16.72
CA LEU A 70 -8.83 0.06 -17.55
C LEU A 70 -9.48 -0.91 -18.54
N ASP A 71 -8.67 -1.73 -19.23
CA ASP A 71 -9.17 -2.75 -20.15
C ASP A 71 -10.04 -3.79 -19.44
N PHE A 72 -9.75 -4.08 -18.16
CA PHE A 72 -10.54 -5.02 -17.36
C PHE A 72 -11.84 -4.39 -16.88
N GLU A 73 -11.83 -3.15 -16.38
CA GLU A 73 -13.04 -2.38 -16.02
C GLU A 73 -14.01 -2.30 -17.21
N LEU A 74 -13.53 -1.97 -18.40
CA LEU A 74 -14.33 -1.93 -19.63
C LEU A 74 -14.96 -3.30 -19.96
N LYS A 75 -14.23 -4.40 -19.76
CA LYS A 75 -14.77 -5.76 -19.95
C LYS A 75 -15.90 -6.07 -18.96
N VAL A 76 -15.76 -5.64 -17.70
CA VAL A 76 -16.80 -5.79 -16.69
C VAL A 76 -18.06 -5.03 -17.10
N ILE A 77 -17.92 -3.75 -17.47
CA ILE A 77 -19.05 -2.91 -17.92
C ILE A 77 -19.78 -3.52 -19.10
N ASN A 78 -19.06 -3.87 -20.16
CA ASN A 78 -19.65 -4.42 -21.39
C ASN A 78 -20.43 -5.71 -21.12
N GLU A 79 -19.89 -6.56 -20.25
CA GLU A 79 -20.55 -7.82 -19.90
C GLU A 79 -21.75 -7.62 -18.96
N LEU A 80 -21.71 -6.64 -18.05
CA LEU A 80 -22.87 -6.25 -17.24
C LEU A 80 -24.02 -5.73 -18.13
N ILE A 81 -23.71 -4.85 -19.08
CA ILE A 81 -24.68 -4.33 -20.06
C ILE A 81 -25.25 -5.46 -20.91
N LYS A 82 -24.39 -6.37 -21.40
CA LYS A 82 -24.82 -7.56 -22.17
C LYS A 82 -25.75 -8.47 -21.37
N LYS A 83 -25.57 -8.55 -20.05
CA LYS A 83 -26.47 -9.26 -19.12
C LYS A 83 -27.74 -8.48 -18.76
N GLY A 84 -27.98 -7.35 -19.42
CA GLY A 84 -29.18 -6.52 -19.24
C GLY A 84 -29.15 -5.64 -17.99
N LYS A 85 -27.98 -5.40 -17.38
CA LYS A 85 -27.86 -4.48 -16.24
C LYS A 85 -27.90 -3.02 -16.69
N ASP A 86 -28.60 -2.19 -15.93
CA ASP A 86 -28.67 -0.74 -16.13
C ASP A 86 -27.43 -0.08 -15.51
N VAL A 87 -26.41 0.18 -16.34
CA VAL A 87 -25.14 0.77 -15.93
C VAL A 87 -25.08 2.24 -16.37
N ILE A 88 -25.01 3.15 -15.41
CA ILE A 88 -24.88 4.59 -15.63
C ILE A 88 -23.41 5.01 -15.46
N ASN A 89 -22.84 5.69 -16.46
CA ASN A 89 -21.50 6.26 -16.37
C ASN A 89 -21.54 7.67 -15.78
N CYS A 90 -20.85 7.90 -14.65
CA CYS A 90 -20.95 9.12 -13.86
C CYS A 90 -19.82 10.12 -14.20
N ASN A 91 -19.77 10.63 -15.43
CA ASN A 91 -18.73 11.57 -15.87
C ASN A 91 -18.99 13.03 -15.41
N ASP A 92 -19.21 13.25 -14.11
CA ASP A 92 -19.32 14.54 -13.38
C ASP A 92 -20.73 15.14 -13.13
N ASP A 93 -21.80 14.68 -13.78
CA ASP A 93 -23.15 15.29 -13.64
C ASP A 93 -24.10 14.55 -12.66
N ILE A 94 -23.63 13.55 -11.93
CA ILE A 94 -24.48 12.71 -11.06
C ILE A 94 -24.34 13.12 -9.60
N MET A 95 -25.47 13.41 -8.97
CA MET A 95 -25.57 13.88 -7.60
C MET A 95 -25.91 12.74 -6.65
N ILE A 96 -25.60 12.90 -5.36
CA ILE A 96 -25.97 11.94 -4.30
C ILE A 96 -27.46 11.57 -4.32
N HIS A 97 -28.32 12.49 -4.75
CA HIS A 97 -29.77 12.31 -4.84
C HIS A 97 -30.19 11.27 -5.89
N ASP A 98 -29.36 10.99 -6.89
CA ASP A 98 -29.63 9.99 -7.91
C ASP A 98 -29.63 8.57 -7.31
N LEU A 99 -28.82 8.33 -6.27
CA LEU A 99 -28.85 7.06 -5.52
C LEU A 99 -30.21 6.81 -4.84
N LYS A 100 -30.89 7.87 -4.39
CA LYS A 100 -32.21 7.76 -3.76
C LYS A 100 -33.28 7.37 -4.79
N ASN A 101 -33.19 7.91 -6.00
CA ASN A 101 -34.16 7.68 -7.07
C ASN A 101 -33.80 6.48 -7.95
N ALA A 102 -32.64 5.87 -7.72
CA ALA A 102 -32.13 4.76 -8.50
C ALA A 102 -33.11 3.58 -8.56
N LYS A 103 -33.17 2.91 -9.71
CA LYS A 103 -33.99 1.71 -9.87
C LYS A 103 -33.33 0.53 -9.14
N ASN A 104 -34.13 -0.47 -8.77
CA ASN A 104 -33.57 -1.74 -8.29
C ASN A 104 -32.62 -2.32 -9.36
N ASP A 105 -31.48 -2.85 -8.92
CA ASP A 105 -30.40 -3.41 -9.75
C ASP A 105 -29.65 -2.40 -10.63
N GLN A 106 -29.88 -1.09 -10.47
CA GLN A 106 -29.13 -0.06 -11.18
C GLN A 106 -27.70 0.07 -10.65
N ILE A 107 -26.75 0.28 -11.55
CA ILE A 107 -25.32 0.35 -11.24
C ILE A 107 -24.76 1.70 -11.68
N PHE A 108 -24.15 2.44 -10.76
CA PHE A 108 -23.43 3.68 -11.04
C PHE A 108 -21.93 3.36 -11.16
N TYR A 109 -21.34 3.67 -12.31
CA TYR A 109 -19.94 3.46 -12.61
C TYR A 109 -19.15 4.77 -12.47
N GLN A 110 -18.05 4.72 -11.71
CA GLN A 110 -17.16 5.85 -11.44
C GLN A 110 -17.83 7.09 -10.81
N MET A 111 -18.80 6.89 -9.92
CA MET A 111 -19.43 7.99 -9.18
C MET A 111 -18.44 8.60 -8.20
N LYS A 112 -18.27 9.92 -8.26
CA LYS A 112 -17.31 10.69 -7.45
C LYS A 112 -17.99 11.30 -6.22
N PHE A 113 -17.28 11.25 -5.09
CA PHE A 113 -17.74 11.82 -3.82
C PHE A 113 -16.61 12.58 -3.14
N ASP A 114 -16.97 13.67 -2.48
CA ASP A 114 -16.07 14.35 -1.54
C ASP A 114 -16.15 13.72 -0.16
N VAL A 115 -15.05 13.79 0.59
CA VAL A 115 -15.00 13.28 1.96
C VAL A 115 -15.70 14.28 2.89
N PRO A 116 -16.75 13.86 3.62
CA PRO A 116 -17.49 14.75 4.51
C PRO A 116 -16.64 15.26 5.67
N ASP A 117 -16.86 16.51 6.10
CA ASP A 117 -16.16 17.08 7.27
C ASP A 117 -16.37 16.25 8.53
N GLU A 118 -17.57 15.69 8.72
CA GLU A 118 -17.89 14.86 9.89
C GLU A 118 -17.02 13.58 9.98
N PHE A 119 -16.49 13.10 8.85
CA PHE A 119 -15.53 11.98 8.87
C PHE A 119 -14.22 12.39 9.53
N TYR A 120 -13.70 13.59 9.24
CA TYR A 120 -12.46 14.07 9.84
C TYR A 120 -12.62 14.28 11.34
N ASP A 121 -13.76 14.82 11.76
CA ASP A 121 -14.10 15.01 13.18
C ASP A 121 -14.17 13.66 13.92
N GLU A 122 -14.90 12.68 13.36
CA GLU A 122 -15.06 11.36 13.99
C GLU A 122 -13.72 10.59 14.05
N MET A 123 -12.90 10.71 13.01
CA MET A 123 -11.58 10.04 12.94
C MET A 123 -10.46 10.84 13.60
N LYS A 124 -10.71 12.07 14.07
CA LYS A 124 -9.70 12.96 14.69
C LYS A 124 -8.51 13.24 13.77
N MET A 125 -8.79 13.62 12.52
CA MET A 125 -7.80 13.80 11.45
C MET A 125 -7.57 15.29 11.09
N ASP A 126 -7.05 16.08 12.03
CA ASP A 126 -6.99 17.55 11.88
C ASP A 126 -6.00 18.05 10.83
N ASN A 127 -4.93 17.29 10.55
CA ASN A 127 -3.83 17.71 9.66
C ASN A 127 -3.63 16.81 8.43
N ILE A 128 -4.63 15.97 8.14
CA ILE A 128 -4.64 15.07 6.99
C ILE A 128 -5.87 15.41 6.15
N LYS A 129 -5.65 15.61 4.86
CA LYS A 129 -6.74 15.75 3.89
C LYS A 129 -6.79 14.51 2.99
N LEU A 130 -7.98 13.96 2.85
CA LEU A 130 -8.26 12.91 1.88
C LEU A 130 -8.79 13.56 0.60
N GLY A 131 -8.39 13.00 -0.55
CA GLY A 131 -8.95 13.42 -1.83
C GLY A 131 -10.37 12.89 -2.02
N ALA A 132 -11.09 13.44 -3.00
CA ALA A 132 -12.32 12.85 -3.48
C ALA A 132 -12.12 11.36 -3.80
N PHE A 133 -13.13 10.55 -3.49
CA PHE A 133 -13.11 9.11 -3.69
C PHE A 133 -14.08 8.70 -4.79
N VAL A 134 -13.67 7.69 -5.56
CA VAL A 134 -14.40 7.19 -6.72
C VAL A 134 -14.42 5.67 -6.60
N PRO A 135 -15.50 5.08 -6.06
CA PRO A 135 -15.74 3.65 -6.18
C PRO A 135 -15.96 3.30 -7.65
N ASP A 136 -15.41 2.16 -8.10
CA ASP A 136 -15.57 1.77 -9.50
C ASP A 136 -17.04 1.51 -9.82
N PHE A 137 -17.76 0.79 -8.95
CA PHE A 137 -19.18 0.49 -9.14
C PHE A 137 -19.97 0.61 -7.83
N ILE A 138 -21.18 1.15 -7.95
CA ILE A 138 -22.17 1.20 -6.88
C ILE A 138 -23.46 0.56 -7.42
N GLU A 139 -23.86 -0.59 -6.87
CA GLU A 139 -25.13 -1.24 -7.18
C GLU A 139 -26.18 -0.87 -6.13
N VAL A 140 -27.35 -0.44 -6.58
CA VAL A 140 -28.50 -0.17 -5.71
C VAL A 140 -29.43 -1.37 -5.72
N LYS A 141 -29.69 -1.93 -4.54
CA LYS A 141 -30.63 -3.03 -4.33
C LYS A 141 -31.82 -2.55 -3.51
N GLU A 142 -33.02 -2.82 -3.97
CA GLU A 142 -34.21 -2.63 -3.18
C GLU A 142 -34.38 -3.79 -2.18
N ARG A 143 -34.72 -3.43 -0.94
CA ARG A 143 -35.08 -4.31 0.15
C ARG A 143 -36.56 -4.13 0.46
N ASP A 144 -37.04 -4.88 1.46
CA ASP A 144 -38.44 -4.79 1.88
C ASP A 144 -38.84 -3.36 2.26
N HIS A 145 -40.07 -2.99 1.92
CA HIS A 145 -40.68 -1.71 2.23
C HIS A 145 -40.01 -0.48 1.56
N GLY A 146 -39.46 -0.64 0.35
CA GLY A 146 -38.94 0.47 -0.46
C GLY A 146 -37.63 1.06 0.07
N LYS A 147 -36.98 0.39 1.03
CA LYS A 147 -35.62 0.73 1.47
C LYS A 147 -34.61 0.26 0.45
N LYS A 148 -33.56 1.03 0.24
CA LYS A 148 -32.48 0.72 -0.69
C LYS A 148 -31.18 0.46 0.07
N GLU A 149 -30.48 -0.58 -0.35
CA GLU A 149 -29.13 -0.90 0.08
C GLU A 149 -28.15 -0.60 -1.05
N ILE A 150 -27.05 0.04 -0.70
CA ILE A 150 -25.94 0.32 -1.60
C ILE A 150 -24.89 -0.75 -1.42
N ILE A 151 -24.54 -1.42 -2.51
CA ILE A 151 -23.44 -2.37 -2.55
C ILE A 151 -22.29 -1.75 -3.35
N ILE A 152 -21.09 -1.77 -2.79
CA ILE A 152 -19.90 -1.21 -3.42
C ILE A 152 -19.07 -2.34 -4.02
N TYR A 153 -18.70 -2.17 -5.28
CA TYR A 153 -17.78 -3.04 -5.97
C TYR A 153 -16.58 -2.30 -6.54
N ASP A 154 -15.49 -3.03 -6.68
CA ASP A 154 -14.22 -2.57 -7.22
C ASP A 154 -13.74 -3.59 -8.27
N ALA A 155 -13.12 -3.14 -9.36
CA ALA A 155 -12.61 -4.03 -10.39
C ALA A 155 -11.09 -4.11 -10.33
N LYS A 156 -10.58 -5.34 -10.23
CA LYS A 156 -9.15 -5.59 -10.11
C LYS A 156 -8.71 -6.66 -11.08
N ALA A 157 -7.79 -6.30 -11.98
CA ALA A 157 -7.24 -7.22 -12.98
C ALA A 157 -6.28 -8.29 -12.41
N SER A 158 -6.14 -8.36 -11.07
CA SER A 158 -5.40 -9.39 -10.33
C SER A 158 -6.14 -10.73 -10.37
N LYS A 159 -5.41 -11.84 -10.20
CA LYS A 159 -6.00 -13.20 -10.26
C LYS A 159 -6.89 -13.55 -9.05
N SER A 160 -6.76 -12.82 -7.95
CA SER A 160 -7.43 -13.12 -6.69
C SER A 160 -7.68 -11.85 -5.89
N THR A 161 -8.64 -11.89 -4.97
CA THR A 161 -8.85 -10.84 -3.98
C THR A 161 -7.64 -10.72 -3.05
N HIS A 162 -7.20 -9.49 -2.79
CA HIS A 162 -6.16 -9.16 -1.82
C HIS A 162 -6.75 -8.24 -0.74
N THR A 163 -6.12 -8.24 0.44
CA THR A 163 -6.51 -7.36 1.56
C THR A 163 -6.54 -5.89 1.17
N SER A 164 -5.63 -5.44 0.28
CA SER A 164 -5.66 -4.06 -0.24
C SER A 164 -6.94 -3.73 -1.01
N HIS A 165 -7.48 -4.67 -1.78
CA HIS A 165 -8.74 -4.48 -2.52
C HIS A 165 -9.93 -4.39 -1.55
N GLN A 166 -9.97 -5.29 -0.56
CA GLN A 166 -11.02 -5.32 0.45
C GLN A 166 -10.98 -4.05 1.31
N PHE A 167 -9.78 -3.60 1.71
CA PHE A 167 -9.59 -2.34 2.42
C PHE A 167 -10.10 -1.15 1.59
N GLN A 168 -9.83 -1.12 0.28
CA GLN A 168 -10.30 -0.05 -0.60
C GLN A 168 -11.84 0.01 -0.61
N VAL A 169 -12.51 -1.11 -0.89
CA VAL A 169 -13.98 -1.21 -0.89
C VAL A 169 -14.57 -0.88 0.48
N ALA A 170 -14.01 -1.40 1.56
CA ALA A 170 -14.49 -1.13 2.92
C ALA A 170 -14.26 0.34 3.34
N SER A 171 -13.20 0.99 2.84
CA SER A 171 -12.98 2.43 3.04
C SER A 171 -14.02 3.25 2.30
N TYR A 172 -14.36 2.90 1.06
CA TYR A 172 -15.45 3.54 0.34
C TYR A 172 -16.79 3.37 1.06
N ALA A 173 -17.08 2.17 1.57
CA ALA A 173 -18.28 1.92 2.36
C ALA A 173 -18.34 2.78 3.62
N LEU A 174 -17.24 2.85 4.38
CA LEU A 174 -17.16 3.68 5.57
C LEU A 174 -17.40 5.16 5.24
N LEU A 175 -16.76 5.70 4.20
CA LEU A 175 -16.91 7.10 3.80
C LEU A 175 -18.32 7.40 3.29
N LEU A 176 -18.86 6.52 2.45
CA LEU A 176 -20.20 6.66 1.88
C LEU A 176 -21.30 6.47 2.94
N GLU A 177 -21.03 5.84 4.08
CA GLU A 177 -21.97 5.81 5.21
C GLU A 177 -22.24 7.23 5.76
N PHE A 178 -21.22 8.10 5.87
CA PHE A 178 -21.40 9.50 6.30
C PHE A 178 -22.23 10.32 5.31
N ILE A 179 -22.03 9.98 4.04
CA ILE A 179 -22.92 10.09 2.87
C ILE A 179 -24.41 9.87 3.13
N VAL A 180 -24.69 8.58 3.12
CA VAL A 180 -25.99 7.95 2.91
C VAL A 180 -26.86 8.01 4.16
N LYS A 181 -26.28 8.04 5.36
CA LYS A 181 -27.04 8.15 6.61
C LYS A 181 -27.90 9.42 6.70
N LYS A 182 -27.58 10.45 5.89
CA LYS A 182 -28.34 11.70 5.78
C LYS A 182 -29.55 11.58 4.84
N ILE A 183 -29.68 10.47 4.10
CA ILE A 183 -30.72 10.23 3.11
C ILE A 183 -31.67 9.14 3.61
N SER A 184 -32.90 9.54 3.94
CA SER A 184 -33.93 8.59 4.39
C SER A 184 -34.19 7.49 3.36
N GLY A 185 -34.23 6.24 3.83
CA GLY A 185 -34.52 5.05 3.04
C GLY A 185 -33.31 4.44 2.32
N LEU A 186 -32.10 4.96 2.55
CA LEU A 186 -30.87 4.47 1.93
C LEU A 186 -29.90 4.00 3.02
N SER A 187 -29.17 2.91 2.76
CA SER A 187 -28.21 2.33 3.71
C SER A 187 -27.07 1.63 2.97
N ILE A 188 -25.91 1.49 3.61
CA ILE A 188 -24.82 0.68 3.03
C ILE A 188 -25.05 -0.79 3.36
N SER A 189 -24.98 -1.64 2.34
CA SER A 189 -25.03 -3.08 2.52
C SER A 189 -23.81 -3.56 3.30
N ASN A 190 -23.98 -4.51 4.21
CA ASN A 190 -22.85 -5.15 4.92
C ASN A 190 -22.05 -6.12 4.02
N THR A 191 -22.34 -6.15 2.72
CA THR A 191 -21.59 -6.93 1.72
C THR A 191 -20.97 -5.98 0.71
N GLY A 192 -19.69 -6.17 0.41
CA GLY A 192 -19.02 -5.58 -0.74
C GLY A 192 -18.53 -6.67 -1.68
N GLY A 193 -17.89 -6.29 -2.78
CA GLY A 193 -17.28 -7.27 -3.66
C GLY A 193 -16.25 -6.73 -4.62
N ILE A 194 -15.53 -7.65 -5.25
CA ILE A 194 -14.45 -7.34 -6.17
C ILE A 194 -14.68 -8.15 -7.45
N PHE A 195 -14.76 -7.45 -8.58
CA PHE A 195 -14.70 -8.09 -9.89
C PHE A 195 -13.26 -8.49 -10.18
N LEU A 196 -13.07 -9.74 -10.55
CA LEU A 196 -11.77 -10.33 -10.90
C LEU A 196 -11.88 -11.04 -12.25
N PRO A 197 -10.79 -11.17 -13.03
CA PRO A 197 -10.76 -12.01 -14.21
C PRO A 197 -11.18 -13.43 -13.88
N SER A 198 -12.14 -13.97 -14.64
CA SER A 198 -12.54 -15.37 -14.51
C SER A 198 -11.57 -16.27 -15.26
N SER A 199 -11.37 -17.48 -14.74
CA SER A 199 -10.72 -18.57 -15.47
C SER A 199 -11.72 -19.38 -16.33
N GLN A 200 -13.01 -19.12 -16.21
CA GLN A 200 -14.06 -19.82 -16.96
C GLN A 200 -14.24 -19.20 -18.35
N SER A 201 -14.44 -20.03 -19.37
CA SER A 201 -14.54 -19.59 -20.77
C SER A 201 -15.82 -18.80 -21.10
N ASN A 202 -16.87 -18.97 -20.31
CA ASN A 202 -18.20 -18.42 -20.56
C ASN A 202 -18.44 -17.03 -19.93
N THR A 203 -17.51 -16.51 -19.12
CA THR A 203 -17.65 -15.17 -18.56
C THR A 203 -16.28 -14.52 -18.38
N PRO A 204 -16.10 -13.22 -18.72
CA PRO A 204 -14.82 -12.55 -18.60
C PRO A 204 -14.41 -12.24 -17.15
N PHE A 205 -15.36 -12.29 -16.19
CA PHE A 205 -15.11 -11.96 -14.79
C PHE A 205 -15.87 -12.87 -13.82
N GLN A 206 -15.36 -12.95 -12.59
CA GLN A 206 -16.06 -13.47 -11.42
C GLN A 206 -16.21 -12.37 -10.38
N LEU A 207 -17.30 -12.39 -9.61
CA LEU A 207 -17.53 -11.45 -8.51
C LEU A 207 -17.26 -12.17 -7.18
N GLU A 208 -16.21 -11.78 -6.49
CA GLU A 208 -15.92 -12.27 -5.14
C GLU A 208 -16.53 -11.31 -4.12
N LYS A 209 -17.56 -11.77 -3.40
CA LYS A 209 -18.22 -11.00 -2.35
C LYS A 209 -17.59 -11.27 -0.99
N PHE A 210 -17.59 -10.27 -0.13
CA PHE A 210 -17.11 -10.39 1.25
C PHE A 210 -17.93 -9.49 2.18
N ARG A 211 -17.87 -9.82 3.47
CA ARG A 211 -18.56 -9.10 4.54
C ARG A 211 -17.74 -7.91 5.02
N LEU A 212 -18.36 -6.73 5.05
CA LEU A 212 -17.67 -5.47 5.38
C LEU A 212 -17.36 -5.35 6.86
N ASP A 213 -18.25 -5.84 7.73
CA ASP A 213 -18.07 -5.84 9.19
C ASP A 213 -16.75 -6.50 9.68
N PHE A 214 -16.17 -7.43 8.92
CA PHE A 214 -14.85 -7.99 9.22
C PHE A 214 -13.68 -7.03 8.94
N PHE A 215 -13.87 -6.05 8.05
CA PHE A 215 -12.83 -5.10 7.63
C PHE A 215 -13.03 -3.71 8.23
N LEU A 216 -14.27 -3.29 8.47
CA LEU A 216 -14.59 -1.96 9.01
C LEU A 216 -13.85 -1.62 10.31
N PRO A 217 -13.65 -2.54 11.28
CA PRO A 217 -12.86 -2.24 12.48
C PRO A 217 -11.42 -1.85 12.16
N GLU A 218 -10.74 -2.58 11.26
CA GLU A 218 -9.37 -2.28 10.86
C GLU A 218 -9.30 -1.00 10.01
N VAL A 219 -10.28 -0.76 9.15
CA VAL A 219 -10.39 0.50 8.38
C VAL A 219 -10.53 1.70 9.31
N LYS A 220 -11.42 1.63 10.29
CA LYS A 220 -11.60 2.69 11.30
C LYS A 220 -10.32 2.90 12.12
N LYS A 221 -9.69 1.83 12.58
CA LYS A 221 -8.41 1.89 13.29
C LYS A 221 -7.31 2.52 12.43
N PHE A 222 -7.27 2.19 11.14
CA PHE A 222 -6.32 2.76 10.21
C PHE A 222 -6.47 4.27 10.10
N PHE A 223 -7.67 4.77 9.82
CA PHE A 223 -7.91 6.22 9.69
C PHE A 223 -7.73 6.97 10.99
N ARG A 224 -8.24 6.42 12.10
CA ARG A 224 -8.25 7.10 13.39
C ARG A 224 -6.90 7.15 14.10
N ASN A 225 -6.10 6.08 13.98
CA ASN A 225 -4.86 5.95 14.74
C ASN A 225 -3.65 5.89 13.80
N LYS A 226 -3.64 4.88 12.93
CA LYS A 226 -2.44 4.48 12.19
C LYS A 226 -2.00 5.51 11.15
N LEU A 227 -2.95 6.08 10.41
CA LEU A 227 -2.66 7.09 9.40
C LEU A 227 -2.11 8.38 10.05
N PRO A 228 -2.75 8.96 11.07
CA PRO A 228 -2.15 10.04 11.87
C PRO A 228 -0.76 9.72 12.41
N GLU A 229 -0.57 8.53 13.01
CA GLU A 229 0.74 8.09 13.53
C GLU A 229 1.81 8.10 12.42
N ILE A 230 1.52 7.49 11.27
CA ILE A 230 2.46 7.41 10.14
C ILE A 230 2.81 8.81 9.60
N ILE A 231 1.81 9.67 9.45
CA ILE A 231 1.98 11.01 8.86
C ILE A 231 2.75 11.94 9.80
N ASN A 232 2.57 11.79 11.12
CA ASN A 232 3.15 12.67 12.14
C ASN A 232 4.45 12.13 12.74
N ALA A 233 4.80 10.87 12.53
CA ALA A 233 6.05 10.31 13.01
C ALA A 233 7.26 11.08 12.47
N LYS A 234 8.38 11.09 13.21
CA LYS A 234 9.65 11.65 12.72
C LYS A 234 10.33 10.70 11.73
N THR A 235 10.33 9.41 12.05
CA THR A 235 10.86 8.32 11.24
C THR A 235 9.72 7.45 10.71
N SER A 236 10.01 6.55 9.78
CA SER A 236 9.00 5.60 9.28
C SER A 236 9.57 4.20 9.23
N THR A 237 8.72 3.23 9.53
CA THR A 237 9.07 1.83 9.45
C THR A 237 9.01 1.38 7.99
N TRP A 238 10.14 0.93 7.46
CA TRP A 238 10.24 0.42 6.10
C TRP A 238 11.40 -0.55 5.95
N HIS A 239 11.27 -1.44 4.97
CA HIS A 239 12.34 -2.34 4.58
C HIS A 239 12.24 -2.68 3.09
N TYR A 240 13.35 -2.56 2.38
CA TYR A 240 13.37 -2.86 0.95
C TYR A 240 13.30 -4.37 0.73
N ASN A 241 12.34 -4.81 -0.08
CA ASN A 241 12.12 -6.23 -0.37
C ASN A 241 11.61 -6.44 -1.80
N SER A 242 11.40 -7.70 -2.19
CA SER A 242 10.99 -8.06 -3.55
C SER A 242 9.66 -7.45 -4.01
N ARG A 243 8.73 -7.14 -3.09
CA ARG A 243 7.47 -6.46 -3.42
C ARG A 243 7.72 -5.01 -3.86
N CYS A 244 8.78 -4.37 -3.36
CA CYS A 244 9.10 -2.98 -3.69
C CYS A 244 9.35 -2.74 -5.18
N ARG A 245 9.66 -3.77 -5.97
CA ARG A 245 9.93 -3.64 -7.42
C ARG A 245 8.80 -2.95 -8.19
N THR A 246 7.56 -3.12 -7.76
CA THR A 246 6.39 -2.50 -8.40
C THR A 246 5.98 -1.17 -7.75
N CYS A 247 6.64 -0.77 -6.66
CA CYS A 247 6.32 0.44 -5.92
C CYS A 247 6.76 1.70 -6.68
N ASP A 248 5.95 2.76 -6.59
CA ASP A 248 6.24 4.04 -7.21
C ASP A 248 7.54 4.68 -6.74
N PHE A 249 7.94 4.41 -5.49
CA PHE A 249 9.08 5.00 -4.83
C PHE A 249 10.27 4.05 -4.69
N VAL A 250 10.28 2.97 -5.48
CA VAL A 250 11.35 1.95 -5.44
C VAL A 250 12.75 2.56 -5.56
N ASN A 251 12.92 3.56 -6.42
CA ASN A 251 14.22 4.19 -6.65
C ASN A 251 14.66 5.09 -5.49
N VAL A 252 13.71 5.70 -4.77
CA VAL A 252 14.00 6.46 -3.55
C VAL A 252 14.47 5.48 -2.48
N CYS A 253 13.70 4.41 -2.26
CA CYS A 253 14.04 3.38 -1.27
C CYS A 253 15.36 2.65 -1.59
N ARG A 254 15.69 2.43 -2.87
CA ARG A 254 16.99 1.85 -3.27
C ARG A 254 18.17 2.73 -2.88
N LYS A 255 18.04 4.05 -3.02
CA LYS A 255 19.07 5.01 -2.61
C LYS A 255 19.21 5.04 -1.10
N ASP A 256 18.08 5.15 -0.41
CA ASP A 256 18.05 5.21 1.06
C ASP A 256 18.47 3.89 1.71
N ALA A 257 18.46 2.78 0.95
CA ALA A 257 18.92 1.49 1.43
C ALA A 257 20.44 1.40 1.47
N ILE A 258 21.19 2.16 0.66
CA ILE A 258 22.65 2.06 0.55
C ILE A 258 23.31 2.21 1.92
N GLY A 259 24.15 1.25 2.30
CA GLY A 259 24.82 1.19 3.60
C GLY A 259 23.95 0.72 4.77
N SER A 260 22.63 0.57 4.58
CA SER A 260 21.72 0.10 5.64
C SER A 260 21.45 -1.41 5.54
N ILE A 261 20.90 -1.97 6.62
CA ILE A 261 20.41 -3.36 6.61
C ILE A 261 19.29 -3.62 5.59
N SER A 262 18.65 -2.56 5.07
CA SER A 262 17.65 -2.68 3.99
C SER A 262 18.25 -3.10 2.66
N MET A 263 19.57 -3.16 2.52
CA MET A 263 20.19 -3.78 1.36
C MET A 263 20.09 -5.31 1.35
N ILE A 264 19.88 -5.94 2.51
CA ILE A 264 20.01 -7.39 2.66
C ILE A 264 18.91 -8.09 1.84
N PRO A 265 19.30 -8.90 0.84
CA PRO A 265 18.34 -9.57 -0.02
C PRO A 265 17.38 -10.49 0.72
N TYR A 266 16.09 -10.39 0.39
CA TYR A 266 15.03 -11.30 0.89
C TYR A 266 14.84 -11.25 2.41
N LEU A 267 15.31 -10.18 3.05
CA LEU A 267 15.04 -9.93 4.45
C LEU A 267 13.62 -9.38 4.56
N SER A 268 12.80 -10.02 5.40
CA SER A 268 11.45 -9.54 5.70
C SER A 268 11.52 -8.44 6.77
N LEU A 269 10.54 -7.55 6.83
CA LEU A 269 10.49 -6.49 7.85
C LEU A 269 10.68 -7.02 9.28
N VAL A 270 9.96 -8.07 9.68
CA VAL A 270 10.08 -8.70 11.01
C VAL A 270 11.52 -9.15 11.29
N LYS A 271 12.13 -9.88 10.34
CA LYS A 271 13.54 -10.30 10.45
C LYS A 271 14.52 -9.12 10.46
N ALA A 272 14.19 -8.02 9.80
CA ALA A 272 15.00 -6.81 9.81
C ALA A 272 14.93 -6.12 11.18
N GLU A 273 13.75 -6.06 11.80
CA GLU A 273 13.55 -5.55 13.16
C GLU A 273 14.23 -6.44 14.21
N ASP A 274 14.10 -7.76 14.09
CA ASP A 274 14.83 -8.73 14.92
C ASP A 274 16.35 -8.48 14.83
N LEU A 275 16.86 -8.30 13.61
CA LEU A 275 18.28 -8.07 13.35
C LEU A 275 18.74 -6.72 13.92
N LYS A 276 17.96 -5.65 13.75
CA LYS A 276 18.25 -4.34 14.33
C LYS A 276 18.32 -4.39 15.84
N THR A 277 17.32 -5.00 16.48
CA THR A 277 17.25 -5.12 17.94
C THR A 277 18.47 -5.87 18.46
N PHE A 278 18.75 -7.04 17.87
CA PHE A 278 19.89 -7.87 18.25
C PHE A 278 21.25 -7.16 18.15
N ILE A 279 21.44 -6.36 17.09
CA ILE A 279 22.69 -5.62 16.90
C ILE A 279 22.76 -4.42 17.83
N SER A 280 21.65 -3.70 18.02
CA SER A 280 21.58 -2.56 18.94
C SER A 280 21.96 -2.96 20.36
N ASP A 281 21.54 -4.15 20.81
CA ASP A 281 21.88 -4.69 22.13
C ASP A 281 23.38 -4.96 22.32
N ARG A 282 24.16 -5.07 21.23
CA ARG A 282 25.60 -5.41 21.24
C ARG A 282 26.52 -4.30 20.75
N LYS A 283 25.96 -3.27 20.11
CA LYS A 283 26.71 -2.09 19.67
C LYS A 283 26.91 -1.14 20.84
N SER A 284 28.10 -0.54 20.93
CA SER A 284 28.34 0.60 21.82
C SER A 284 28.05 1.90 21.06
N GLY A 285 26.94 2.58 21.38
CA GLY A 285 26.55 3.86 20.77
C GLY A 285 25.06 3.96 20.46
N ASN A 286 24.60 5.17 20.14
CA ASN A 286 23.18 5.46 19.83
C ASN A 286 22.89 5.62 18.32
N ASP A 287 23.87 5.33 17.46
CA ASP A 287 23.70 5.48 16.02
C ASP A 287 22.88 4.32 15.43
N ASP A 288 22.09 4.63 14.40
CA ASP A 288 21.28 3.64 13.67
C ASP A 288 22.13 2.44 13.19
N VAL A 289 21.54 1.24 13.25
CA VAL A 289 22.20 0.00 12.82
C VAL A 289 22.41 -0.01 11.30
N ASP A 290 23.67 -0.06 10.88
CA ASP A 290 24.09 -0.11 9.48
C ASP A 290 24.57 -1.51 9.06
N ILE A 291 25.02 -1.64 7.81
CA ILE A 291 25.50 -2.92 7.29
C ILE A 291 26.86 -3.29 7.87
N GLU A 292 27.69 -2.33 8.29
CA GLU A 292 28.99 -2.53 8.91
C GLU A 292 28.86 -3.14 10.31
N ASP A 293 27.95 -2.64 11.13
CA ASP A 293 27.63 -3.14 12.47
C ASP A 293 27.26 -4.64 12.43
N VAL A 294 26.45 -5.02 11.42
CA VAL A 294 26.09 -6.42 11.18
C VAL A 294 27.35 -7.27 10.94
N VAL A 295 28.40 -6.73 10.29
CA VAL A 295 29.61 -7.50 9.94
C VAL A 295 30.34 -7.83 11.23
N GLU A 296 30.52 -6.82 12.06
CA GLU A 296 31.31 -6.87 13.29
C GLU A 296 30.69 -7.87 14.25
N VAL A 297 29.39 -7.71 14.52
CA VAL A 297 28.67 -8.65 15.37
C VAL A 297 28.74 -10.08 14.82
N ILE A 298 28.54 -10.30 13.52
CA ILE A 298 28.61 -11.65 12.92
C ILE A 298 29.99 -12.29 13.05
N LYS A 299 31.07 -11.51 12.90
CA LYS A 299 32.45 -12.00 13.05
C LYS A 299 32.70 -12.53 14.46
N GLU A 300 32.11 -11.88 15.46
CA GLU A 300 32.20 -12.23 16.88
C GLU A 300 31.28 -13.38 17.28
N LEU A 301 30.29 -13.74 16.46
CA LEU A 301 29.41 -14.90 16.71
C LEU A 301 30.18 -16.23 16.59
N ASP A 302 30.79 -16.68 17.69
CA ASP A 302 31.25 -18.05 17.83
C ASP A 302 30.16 -18.96 18.45
N ILE A 303 29.65 -19.90 17.64
CA ILE A 303 28.60 -20.85 18.08
C ILE A 303 29.20 -21.98 18.92
N ARG A 304 30.54 -22.14 18.87
CA ARG A 304 31.26 -23.20 19.59
C ARG A 304 31.87 -22.72 20.90
N SER A 305 31.67 -21.45 21.26
CA SER A 305 32.11 -20.94 22.55
C SER A 305 31.23 -21.52 23.66
N ASP A 306 31.87 -22.14 24.63
CA ASP A 306 31.23 -22.65 25.85
C ASP A 306 30.75 -21.52 26.77
N ASN A 307 31.14 -20.28 26.50
CA ASN A 307 30.80 -19.10 27.31
C ASN A 307 29.39 -18.52 27.02
N PHE A 308 28.64 -19.07 26.06
CA PHE A 308 27.27 -18.60 25.76
C PHE A 308 26.22 -19.54 26.39
N SER A 309 25.19 -18.92 26.97
CA SER A 309 23.97 -19.61 27.43
C SER A 309 23.24 -20.30 26.26
N SER A 310 22.37 -21.25 26.57
CA SER A 310 21.54 -21.94 25.58
C SER A 310 20.66 -20.98 24.77
N SER A 311 20.06 -19.99 25.43
CA SER A 311 19.28 -18.93 24.80
C SER A 311 20.12 -18.10 23.82
N GLU A 312 21.34 -17.70 24.20
CA GLU A 312 22.22 -16.93 23.32
C GLU A 312 22.67 -17.73 22.11
N LYS A 313 22.92 -19.04 22.27
CA LYS A 313 23.24 -19.96 21.17
C LYS A 313 22.11 -20.03 20.15
N ASP A 314 20.85 -20.04 20.59
CA ASP A 314 19.69 -20.06 19.69
C ASP A 314 19.47 -18.74 18.96
N VAL A 315 19.64 -17.59 19.64
CA VAL A 315 19.61 -16.28 18.98
C VAL A 315 20.74 -16.19 17.93
N ASN A 316 21.96 -16.61 18.28
CA ASN A 316 23.10 -16.60 17.35
C ASN A 316 22.85 -17.50 16.11
N ARG A 317 22.18 -18.65 16.27
CA ARG A 317 21.76 -19.51 15.15
C ARG A 317 20.72 -18.81 14.26
N ARG A 318 19.71 -18.18 14.87
CA ARG A 318 18.65 -17.44 14.14
C ARG A 318 19.25 -16.31 13.30
N ILE A 319 20.18 -15.53 13.86
CA ILE A 319 20.85 -14.43 13.16
C ILE A 319 21.70 -14.95 11.99
N LYS A 320 22.50 -16.00 12.19
CA LYS A 320 23.25 -16.62 11.08
C LYS A 320 22.36 -17.15 9.96
N HIS A 321 21.18 -17.68 10.32
CA HIS A 321 20.19 -18.09 9.34
C HIS A 321 19.59 -16.90 8.58
N ILE A 322 19.30 -15.80 9.27
CA ILE A 322 18.76 -14.56 8.69
C ILE A 322 19.72 -13.97 7.65
N VAL A 323 21.01 -13.83 8.00
CA VAL A 323 22.04 -13.28 7.11
C VAL A 323 22.63 -14.32 6.15
N LYS A 324 22.17 -15.58 6.23
CA LYS A 324 22.68 -16.74 5.50
C LYS A 324 24.21 -16.78 5.49
N TYR A 325 24.81 -16.58 6.66
CA TYR A 325 26.25 -16.53 6.81
C TYR A 325 26.80 -17.94 7.03
N ASP A 326 27.60 -18.43 6.09
CA ASP A 326 28.41 -19.64 6.22
C ASP A 326 29.89 -19.27 6.17
N LYS A 327 30.64 -19.60 7.24
CA LYS A 327 32.10 -19.37 7.32
C LYS A 327 32.86 -20.03 6.16
N ARG A 328 32.30 -21.09 5.54
CA ARG A 328 32.89 -21.82 4.41
C ARG A 328 32.52 -21.22 3.05
N LEU A 329 31.47 -20.40 2.98
CA LEU A 329 30.96 -19.79 1.74
C LEU A 329 30.89 -18.26 1.87
N LYS A 330 32.02 -17.63 2.25
CA LYS A 330 32.15 -16.16 2.35
C LYS A 330 31.68 -15.44 1.07
N SER A 331 31.73 -16.08 -0.09
CA SER A 331 31.35 -15.52 -1.40
C SER A 331 29.86 -15.64 -1.77
N SER A 332 29.02 -16.34 -0.99
CA SER A 332 27.59 -16.57 -1.34
C SER A 332 26.57 -15.92 -0.38
N SER A 333 27.03 -15.34 0.74
CA SER A 333 26.14 -14.65 1.68
C SER A 333 25.53 -13.40 1.00
N PRO A 334 24.19 -13.30 0.92
CA PRO A 334 23.51 -12.14 0.31
C PRO A 334 23.89 -10.81 0.97
N TYR A 335 24.29 -10.87 2.23
CA TYR A 335 24.75 -9.74 3.02
C TYR A 335 26.17 -9.28 2.64
N LEU A 336 27.12 -10.19 2.43
CA LEU A 336 28.47 -9.84 1.96
C LEU A 336 28.43 -9.27 0.54
N LYS A 337 27.55 -9.80 -0.32
CA LYS A 337 27.28 -9.24 -1.65
C LYS A 337 26.70 -7.82 -1.60
N ALA A 338 25.79 -7.55 -0.65
CA ALA A 338 25.25 -6.22 -0.44
C ALA A 338 26.36 -5.22 -0.09
N LYS A 339 27.27 -5.58 0.83
CA LYS A 339 28.45 -4.78 1.18
C LYS A 339 29.39 -4.54 0.00
N GLU A 340 29.73 -5.60 -0.75
CA GLU A 340 30.70 -5.50 -1.86
C GLU A 340 30.16 -4.67 -3.03
N THR A 341 28.86 -4.73 -3.29
CA THR A 341 28.28 -4.11 -4.49
C THR A 341 27.70 -2.73 -4.26
N ASN A 342 27.38 -2.33 -3.02
CA ASN A 342 26.63 -1.11 -2.71
C ASN A 342 25.33 -0.98 -3.54
N GLN A 343 24.77 -2.10 -4.03
CA GLN A 343 23.58 -2.13 -4.86
C GLN A 343 22.40 -2.75 -4.10
N ALA A 344 21.36 -1.95 -3.87
CA ALA A 344 20.06 -2.46 -3.45
C ALA A 344 19.49 -3.38 -4.55
N GLN A 345 18.82 -4.48 -4.16
CA GLN A 345 18.44 -5.56 -5.07
C GLN A 345 17.79 -5.05 -6.38
N VAL A 346 18.21 -5.62 -7.52
CA VAL A 346 17.56 -5.43 -8.82
C VAL A 346 16.16 -6.03 -8.78
#